data_AF-A0AAE1QKR8-F1
#
_entry.id   AF-A0AAE1QKR8-F1
#
_cell.length_a   1.000
_cell.length_b   1.000
_cell.length_c   1.000
_cell.angle_alpha   90.00
_cell.angle_beta   90.00
_cell.angle_gamma   90.00
#
_symmetry.space_group_name_H-M   'P 1'
#
loop_
_entity.id
_entity.type
_entity.pdbx_description
1 polymer ?
#
loop_
_entity_poly.entity_id
_entity_poly.type
_entity_poly.pdbx_seq_one_letter_code
_entity_poly.pdbx_strand_id
1 'polypeptide(L)'
;MLKAIRAANTEAKDWRQQINKFLLYYRNTPHAMTGETPAKLLMGRDLKIKLPQLQHSKENQNWETARQKDQLEKDKLKLRTDNKTRAKPTRIVTGDKVLLRQHKQDNLTTKYDPIPWEVYIFKCF
;
A
#
# COMPACT_ATOMS: atom_id res chain seq x y z
N MET A 1 11.15 -0.04 1.71
CA MET A 1 12.14 1.07 1.75
C MET A 1 12.85 1.17 3.09
N LEU A 2 12.16 1.32 4.23
CA LEU A 2 12.84 1.44 5.54
C LEU A 2 13.79 0.28 5.87
N LYS A 3 13.44 -0.95 5.46
CA LYS A 3 14.31 -2.13 5.61
C LYS A 3 15.65 -1.98 4.86
N ALA A 4 15.65 -1.42 3.65
CA ALA A 4 16.86 -1.21 2.86
C ALA A 4 17.77 -0.13 3.48
N ILE A 5 17.17 0.92 4.05
CA ILE A 5 17.92 1.95 4.80
C ILE A 5 18.57 1.34 6.04
N ARG A 6 17.80 0.58 6.83
CA ARG A 6 18.33 -0.09 8.03
C ARG A 6 19.48 -1.04 7.67
N ALA A 7 19.32 -1.84 6.61
CA ALA A 7 20.38 -2.72 6.13
C ALA A 7 21.64 -1.96 5.68
N ALA A 8 21.48 -0.85 4.96
CA ALA A 8 22.61 -0.02 4.55
C ALA A 8 23.37 0.56 5.77
N ASN A 9 22.63 1.03 6.78
CA ASN A 9 23.22 1.54 8.02
C ASN A 9 23.97 0.44 8.78
N THR A 10 23.41 -0.78 8.88
CA THR A 10 24.08 -1.91 9.54
C THR A 10 25.32 -2.39 8.78
N GLU A 11 25.32 -2.27 7.46
CA GLU A 11 26.47 -2.63 6.61
C GLU A 11 27.48 -1.48 6.42
N ALA A 12 27.28 -0.34 7.10
CA ALA A 12 28.09 0.88 6.96
C ALA A 12 28.25 1.36 5.50
N LYS A 13 27.20 1.20 4.68
CA LYS A 13 27.16 1.64 3.27
C LYS A 13 26.40 2.96 3.14
N ASP A 14 26.68 3.70 2.06
CA ASP A 14 25.88 4.88 1.70
C ASP A 14 24.42 4.47 1.41
N TRP A 15 23.54 4.87 2.33
CA TRP A 15 22.11 4.55 2.29
C TRP A 15 21.42 5.11 1.05
N ARG A 16 21.87 6.25 0.50
CA ARG A 16 21.27 6.85 -0.70
C ARG A 16 21.50 5.96 -1.92
N GLN A 17 22.72 5.45 -2.07
CA GLN A 17 23.07 4.52 -3.14
C GLN A 17 22.31 3.20 -3.02
N GLN A 18 22.18 2.67 -1.79
CA GLN A 18 21.42 1.43 -1.56
C GLN A 18 19.93 1.59 -1.84
N ILE A 19 19.32 2.74 -1.51
CA ILE A 19 17.93 3.04 -1.92
C ILE A 19 17.81 3.06 -3.43
N ASN A 20 18.70 3.76 -4.14
CA ASN A 20 18.63 3.86 -5.60
C ASN A 20 18.75 2.48 -6.25
N LYS A 21 19.66 1.64 -5.75
CA LYS A 21 19.82 0.25 -6.17
C LYS A 21 18.55 -0.57 -5.89
N PHE A 22 18.01 -0.48 -4.67
CA PHE A 22 16.76 -1.16 -4.30
C PHE A 22 15.60 -0.76 -5.21
N LEU A 23 15.43 0.54 -5.47
CA LEU A 23 14.36 1.05 -6.31
C LEU A 23 14.49 0.60 -7.77
N LEU A 24 15.71 0.52 -8.30
CA LEU A 24 15.95 -0.02 -9.63
C LEU A 24 15.45 -1.47 -9.74
N TYR A 25 15.77 -2.32 -8.77
CA TYR A 25 15.30 -3.71 -8.76
C TYR A 25 13.79 -3.79 -8.55
N TYR A 26 13.24 -3.05 -7.58
CA TYR A 26 11.80 -3.02 -7.30
C TYR A 26 10.98 -2.66 -8.55
N ARG A 27 11.44 -1.69 -9.34
CA ARG A 27 10.78 -1.29 -10.60
C ARG A 27 10.81 -2.36 -11.68
N ASN A 28 11.77 -3.29 -11.63
CA ASN A 28 11.99 -4.35 -12.62
C ASN A 28 11.51 -5.74 -12.16
N THR A 29 11.16 -5.90 -10.90
CA THR A 29 10.61 -7.16 -10.38
C THR A 29 9.09 -7.13 -10.52
N PRO A 30 8.45 -8.19 -11.06
CA PRO A 30 7.00 -8.32 -11.06
C PRO A 30 6.44 -8.15 -9.65
N HIS A 31 5.47 -7.24 -9.48
CA HIS A 31 4.89 -6.99 -8.17
C HIS A 31 3.80 -8.02 -7.84
N ALA A 32 3.75 -8.51 -6.60
CA ALA A 32 2.87 -9.61 -6.22
C ALA A 32 1.37 -9.32 -6.49
N MET A 33 0.93 -8.09 -6.26
CA MET A 33 -0.47 -7.69 -6.46
C MET A 33 -0.85 -7.63 -7.95
N THR A 34 -0.04 -6.94 -8.76
CA THR A 34 -0.36 -6.66 -10.16
C THR A 34 0.15 -7.72 -11.13
N GLY A 35 1.12 -8.55 -10.73
CA GLY A 35 1.80 -9.52 -11.60
C GLY A 35 2.76 -8.90 -12.62
N GLU A 36 2.76 -7.58 -12.77
CA GLU A 36 3.55 -6.83 -13.73
C GLU A 36 4.59 -5.94 -13.02
N THR A 37 5.64 -5.56 -13.74
CA THR A 37 6.69 -4.69 -13.18
C THR A 37 6.17 -3.25 -13.05
N PRO A 38 6.51 -2.52 -11.97
CA PRO A 38 6.10 -1.13 -11.83
C PRO A 38 6.59 -0.23 -12.97
N ALA A 39 7.78 -0.47 -13.52
CA ALA A 39 8.27 0.27 -14.67
C ALA A 39 7.46 0.00 -15.93
N LYS A 40 7.09 -1.26 -16.19
CA LYS A 40 6.25 -1.61 -17.33
C LYS A 40 4.89 -0.96 -17.19
N LEU A 41 4.26 -1.03 -16.02
CA LEU A 41 3.02 -0.31 -15.77
C LEU A 41 3.18 1.18 -16.05
N LEU A 42 4.16 1.86 -15.45
CA LEU A 42 4.28 3.32 -15.60
C LEU A 42 4.70 3.78 -17.01
N MET A 43 5.64 3.07 -17.65
CA MET A 43 6.35 3.53 -18.86
C MET A 43 6.03 2.72 -20.12
N GLY A 44 5.23 1.65 -19.99
CA GLY A 44 4.87 0.73 -21.07
C GLY A 44 6.02 -0.11 -21.62
N ARG A 45 7.15 -0.16 -20.91
CA ARG A 45 8.33 -0.95 -21.29
C ARG A 45 9.06 -1.46 -20.06
N ASP A 46 9.70 -2.62 -20.20
CA ASP A 46 10.63 -3.10 -19.19
C ASP A 46 11.94 -2.29 -19.23
N LEU A 47 12.55 -2.06 -18.05
CA LEU A 47 13.88 -1.47 -18.01
C LEU A 47 14.92 -2.57 -18.20
N LYS A 48 15.95 -2.25 -18.98
CA LYS A 48 17.10 -3.13 -19.15
C LYS A 48 17.96 -3.06 -17.89
N ILE A 49 18.16 -4.20 -17.24
CA ILE A 49 19.11 -4.38 -16.14
C ILE A 49 20.35 -5.13 -16.66
N LYS A 50 21.37 -5.29 -15.79
CA LYS A 50 22.62 -5.98 -16.15
C LYS A 50 22.43 -7.46 -16.57
N LEU A 51 21.28 -8.05 -16.24
CA LEU A 51 20.95 -9.41 -16.64
C LEU A 51 20.35 -9.40 -18.05
N PRO A 52 20.78 -10.30 -18.94
CA PRO A 52 20.14 -10.45 -20.25
C PRO A 52 18.68 -10.86 -20.06
N GLN A 53 17.76 -10.11 -20.66
CA GLN A 53 16.33 -10.40 -20.66
C GLN A 53 15.97 -11.10 -21.96
N LEU A 54 15.16 -12.15 -21.87
CA LEU A 54 14.54 -12.77 -23.04
C LEU A 54 13.57 -11.76 -23.64
N GLN A 55 13.79 -11.37 -24.90
CA GLN A 55 12.88 -10.47 -25.59
C GLN A 55 11.60 -11.23 -25.89
N HIS A 56 10.55 -10.91 -25.16
CA HIS A 56 9.20 -11.28 -25.54
C HIS A 56 8.77 -10.28 -26.63
N SER A 57 8.04 -10.75 -27.64
CA SER A 57 7.40 -9.87 -28.63
C SER A 57 6.60 -8.80 -27.87
N LYS A 58 6.48 -7.60 -28.45
CA LYS A 58 5.77 -6.46 -27.84
C LYS A 58 4.30 -6.84 -27.59
N GLU A 59 4.05 -7.48 -26.47
CA GLU A 59 2.71 -7.78 -26.01
C GLU A 59 2.12 -6.45 -25.57
N ASN A 60 1.00 -6.06 -26.18
CA ASN A 60 0.33 -4.81 -25.85
C ASN A 60 0.09 -4.79 -24.34
N GLN A 61 0.56 -3.73 -23.69
CA GLN A 61 0.47 -3.56 -22.26
C GLN A 61 -0.99 -3.68 -21.81
N ASN A 62 -1.35 -4.80 -21.20
CA ASN A 62 -2.73 -5.08 -20.81
C ASN A 62 -2.99 -4.53 -19.40
N TRP A 63 -3.26 -3.23 -19.34
CA TRP A 63 -3.60 -2.53 -18.09
C TRP A 63 -4.82 -3.14 -17.39
N GLU A 64 -5.75 -3.70 -18.17
CA GLU A 64 -6.99 -4.27 -17.68
C GLU A 64 -6.73 -5.53 -16.85
N THR A 65 -5.86 -6.43 -17.33
CA THR A 65 -5.51 -7.65 -16.57
C THR A 65 -4.78 -7.32 -15.28
N ALA A 66 -3.86 -6.36 -15.31
CA ALA A 66 -3.16 -5.91 -14.11
C ALA A 66 -4.13 -5.29 -13.08
N ARG A 67 -5.12 -4.53 -13.53
CA ARG A 67 -6.17 -3.94 -12.68
C ARG A 67 -7.06 -5.01 -12.06
N GLN A 68 -7.54 -5.96 -12.86
CA GLN A 68 -8.37 -7.06 -12.39
C GLN A 68 -7.63 -7.89 -11.32
N LYS A 69 -6.36 -8.21 -11.57
CA LYS A 69 -5.53 -8.96 -10.62
C LYS A 69 -5.31 -8.19 -9.31
N ASP A 70 -4.99 -6.90 -9.40
CA ASP A 70 -4.84 -6.04 -8.21
C ASP A 70 -6.12 -5.96 -7.39
N GLN A 71 -7.28 -5.86 -8.05
CA GLN A 71 -8.58 -5.84 -7.39
C GLN A 71 -8.87 -7.17 -6.67
N LEU A 72 -8.65 -8.30 -7.34
CA LEU A 72 -8.79 -9.63 -6.73
C LEU A 72 -7.87 -9.82 -5.53
N GLU A 73 -6.60 -9.40 -5.62
CA GLU A 73 -5.67 -9.50 -4.49
C GLU A 73 -6.07 -8.57 -3.34
N LYS A 74 -6.53 -7.34 -3.63
CA LYS A 74 -7.07 -6.42 -2.61
C LYS A 74 -8.26 -7.03 -1.87
N ASP A 75 -9.18 -7.67 -2.59
CA ASP A 75 -10.34 -8.32 -1.99
C ASP A 75 -9.94 -9.49 -1.09
N LYS A 76 -8.97 -10.31 -1.52
CA LYS A 76 -8.38 -11.38 -0.69
C LYS A 76 -7.70 -10.82 0.56
N LEU A 77 -6.91 -9.76 0.43
CA LEU A 77 -6.25 -9.10 1.56
C LEU A 77 -7.26 -8.53 2.55
N LYS A 78 -8.34 -7.91 2.03
CA LYS A 78 -9.45 -7.40 2.84
C LYS A 78 -10.08 -8.53 3.64
N LEU A 79 -10.55 -9.59 2.97
CA LEU A 79 -11.15 -10.74 3.63
C LEU A 79 -10.23 -11.36 4.70
N ARG A 80 -8.95 -11.54 4.37
CA ARG A 80 -7.96 -12.08 5.31
C ARG A 80 -7.79 -11.18 6.53
N THR A 81 -7.73 -9.87 6.33
CA THR A 81 -7.55 -8.89 7.42
C THR A 81 -8.80 -8.79 8.28
N ASP A 82 -9.98 -8.76 7.66
CA ASP A 82 -11.28 -8.75 8.35
C ASP A 82 -11.43 -10.00 9.22
N ASN A 83 -11.13 -11.18 8.69
CA ASN A 83 -11.16 -12.44 9.44
C ASN A 83 -10.13 -12.46 10.59
N LYS A 84 -8.90 -12.00 10.33
CA LYS A 84 -7.84 -11.95 11.35
C LYS A 84 -8.17 -10.99 12.49
N THR A 85 -8.77 -9.84 12.17
CA THR A 85 -9.13 -8.81 13.15
C THR A 85 -10.53 -9.01 13.73
N ARG A 86 -11.29 -10.00 13.23
CA ARG A 86 -12.71 -10.23 13.56
C ARG A 86 -13.55 -8.97 13.35
N ALA A 87 -13.32 -8.29 12.22
CA ALA A 87 -14.05 -7.09 11.85
C ALA A 87 -15.56 -7.38 11.81
N LYS A 88 -16.33 -6.52 12.45
CA LYS A 88 -17.80 -6.55 12.40
C LYS A 88 -18.28 -5.38 11.57
N PRO A 89 -19.37 -5.53 10.79
CA PRO A 89 -19.96 -4.40 10.09
C PRO A 89 -20.33 -3.30 11.08
N THR A 90 -19.94 -2.06 10.78
CA THR A 90 -20.29 -0.90 11.59
C THR A 90 -21.71 -0.47 11.32
N ARG A 91 -22.52 -0.28 12.37
CA ARG A 91 -23.89 0.26 12.30
C ARG A 91 -23.88 1.76 12.60
N ILE A 92 -23.00 2.51 11.94
CA ILE A 92 -22.91 3.97 12.10
C ILE A 92 -23.72 4.61 10.99
N VAL A 93 -24.69 5.45 11.37
CA VAL A 93 -25.58 6.17 10.48
C VAL A 93 -25.39 7.68 10.69
N THR A 94 -25.74 8.48 9.68
CA THR A 94 -25.80 9.94 9.83
C THR A 94 -26.72 10.35 10.97
N GLY A 95 -26.28 11.29 11.81
CA GLY A 95 -26.99 11.71 13.01
C GLY A 95 -26.63 10.95 14.28
N ASP A 96 -25.88 9.84 14.19
CA ASP A 96 -25.38 9.15 15.37
C ASP A 96 -24.37 10.02 16.14
N LYS A 97 -24.47 10.03 17.48
CA LYS A 97 -23.49 10.66 18.37
C LYS A 97 -22.35 9.69 18.65
N VAL A 98 -21.14 10.08 18.26
CA VAL A 98 -19.92 9.27 18.42
C VAL A 98 -18.85 10.05 19.19
N LEU A 99 -18.00 9.34 19.92
CA LEU A 99 -16.84 9.93 20.60
C LEU A 99 -15.59 9.73 19.75
N LEU A 100 -14.78 10.77 19.61
CA LEU A 100 -13.53 10.71 18.84
C LEU A 100 -12.41 10.12 19.70
N ARG A 101 -11.58 9.24 19.13
CA ARG A 101 -10.38 8.76 19.81
C ARG A 101 -9.34 9.88 19.88
N GLN A 102 -8.89 10.23 21.08
CA GLN A 102 -7.89 11.28 21.29
C GLN A 102 -6.46 10.72 21.22
N HIS A 103 -5.50 11.61 20.93
CA HIS A 103 -4.08 11.28 21.06
C HIS A 103 -3.72 11.22 22.54
N LYS A 104 -3.17 10.10 23.00
CA LYS A 104 -2.79 9.93 24.41
C LYS A 104 -1.65 10.90 24.75
N GLN A 105 -1.92 11.86 25.63
CA GLN A 105 -0.90 12.82 26.10
C GLN A 105 -0.30 12.39 27.45
N ASP A 106 -1.15 11.89 28.35
CA ASP A 106 -0.74 11.42 29.68
C ASP A 106 -1.50 10.13 30.07
N ASN A 107 -1.02 9.42 31.08
CA ASN A 107 -1.63 8.20 31.61
C ASN A 107 -3.03 8.43 32.20
N LEU A 108 -3.34 9.65 32.65
CA LEU A 108 -4.66 10.02 33.20
C LEU A 108 -5.65 10.50 32.12
N THR A 109 -5.21 10.69 30.88
CA THR A 109 -6.12 11.14 29.80
C THR A 109 -7.07 10.02 29.37
N THR A 110 -8.36 10.35 29.22
CA THR A 110 -9.36 9.41 28.70
C THR A 110 -9.03 9.01 27.26
N LYS A 111 -9.36 7.77 26.89
CA LYS A 111 -9.08 7.26 25.54
C LYS A 111 -9.87 7.97 24.44
N TYR A 112 -11.04 8.49 24.79
CA TYR A 112 -11.95 9.19 23.91
C TYR A 112 -12.23 10.59 24.44
N ASP A 113 -12.52 11.49 23.52
CA ASP A 113 -12.99 12.83 23.82
C ASP A 113 -14.35 12.76 24.51
N PRO A 114 -14.54 13.43 25.65
CA PRO A 114 -15.84 13.47 26.31
C PRO A 114 -16.90 14.21 25.49
N ILE A 115 -16.52 15.06 24.54
CA ILE A 115 -17.45 15.82 23.71
C ILE A 115 -18.00 14.91 22.59
N PRO A 116 -19.31 14.63 22.54
CA PRO A 116 -19.92 13.85 21.48
C PRO A 116 -20.01 14.65 20.18
N TRP A 117 -19.63 14.01 19.09
CA TRP A 117 -19.70 14.54 17.73
C TRP A 117 -20.82 13.85 16.96
N GLU A 118 -21.43 14.55 16.02
CA GLU A 118 -22.46 13.99 15.15
C GLU A 118 -21.87 13.56 13.80
N VAL A 119 -22.30 12.41 13.30
CA VAL A 119 -21.82 11.86 12.02
C VAL A 119 -22.55 12.54 10.86
N TYR A 120 -21.78 13.18 9.97
CA TYR A 120 -22.27 13.78 8.73
C TYR A 120 -21.60 13.12 7.52
N ILE A 121 -22.39 12.81 6.47
CA ILE A 121 -21.86 12.37 5.18
C ILE A 121 -21.71 13.60 4.29
N PHE A 122 -20.47 13.94 3.94
CA PHE A 122 -20.19 14.89 2.88
C PHE A 122 -20.27 14.16 1.53
N LYS A 123 -21.25 14.51 0.70
CA LYS A 123 -21.22 14.16 -0.73
C LYS A 123 -20.27 15.14 -1.41
N CYS A 124 -19.08 14.69 -1.80
CA CYS A 124 -18.25 15.43 -2.74
C CYS A 124 -18.90 15.36 -4.14
N PHE A 125 -19.04 16.53 -4.78
CA PHE A 125 -19.39 16.67 -6.20
C PHE A 125 -18.15 16.52 -7.07
#